data_AF-A0AAF0DIH8-F1
#
_entry.id   AF-A0AAF0DIH8-F1
#
_cell.length_a   1.000
_cell.length_b   1.000
_cell.length_c   1.000
_cell.angle_alpha   90.00
_cell.angle_beta   90.00
_cell.angle_gamma   90.00
#
_symmetry.space_group_name_H-M   'P 1'
#
loop_
_entity.id
_entity.type
_entity.pdbx_description
1 polymer ?
#
loop_
_entity_poly.entity_id
_entity_poly.type
_entity_poly.pdbx_seq_one_letter_code
_entity_poly.pdbx_strand_id
1 'polypeptide(L)'
;MNPRSEFWRAQEREMITNFFEKIVPETLKSTKTPLKPSGEADQGAALPTEEDCISFAKRILMTGDVQLVDNQGAFSYTLICPSQSKIVQFRLKRFDDEILAFAQQIYGDLVPSVTFYDGFPLPVYVSSVVPGQLHLFQKFPATEFPLKRQLTTVVELAQFVAKSAHWPRPKSAYSATSHTLTARSTLEKLSQNADLKKVEPRFIVKALALIEKVPLLDKLPPVLFHPDFAEVNIFVNDKGNVTGVIDFEDATIEAFGMCLFGVYEGFFGAMNNQKWSYFDQPAGDGSNMSVRGVLETAFWKTLWDSVPPAMKKEELEEAVMVALNVGIVNRYFVRGLLERVDLENQEHRGSLEFARGLLLDR
;
A
#
# COMPACT_ATOMS: atom_id res chain seq x y z
N MET A 1 -15.09 -17.92 -23.93
CA MET A 1 -15.09 -16.57 -23.33
C MET A 1 -15.28 -16.73 -21.83
N ASN A 2 -14.43 -16.12 -21.01
CA ASN A 2 -14.46 -16.26 -19.55
C ASN A 2 -15.53 -15.31 -18.98
N PRO A 3 -16.62 -15.77 -18.34
CA PRO A 3 -17.68 -14.91 -17.81
C PRO A 3 -17.17 -13.85 -16.82
N ARG A 4 -16.03 -14.11 -16.16
CA ARG A 4 -15.39 -13.09 -15.31
C ARG A 4 -14.95 -11.86 -16.11
N SER A 5 -14.59 -11.98 -17.39
CA SER A 5 -14.08 -10.83 -18.15
C SER A 5 -15.13 -9.79 -18.50
N GLU A 6 -16.40 -10.15 -18.65
CA GLU A 6 -17.46 -9.18 -18.98
C GLU A 6 -17.90 -8.37 -17.76
N PHE A 7 -18.06 -9.03 -16.61
CA PHE A 7 -18.38 -8.35 -15.34
C PHE A 7 -17.28 -7.36 -14.96
N TRP A 8 -16.01 -7.78 -15.02
CA TRP A 8 -14.87 -6.90 -14.73
C TRP A 8 -14.81 -5.71 -15.68
N ARG A 9 -15.03 -5.91 -16.98
CA ARG A 9 -15.08 -4.81 -17.96
C ARG A 9 -16.23 -3.84 -17.70
N ALA A 10 -17.40 -4.34 -17.30
CA ALA A 10 -18.53 -3.47 -16.97
C ALA A 10 -18.23 -2.60 -15.73
N GLN A 11 -17.66 -3.21 -14.69
CA GLN A 11 -17.22 -2.50 -13.49
C GLN A 11 -16.14 -1.46 -13.82
N GLU A 12 -15.19 -1.79 -14.68
CA GLU A 12 -14.15 -0.87 -15.11
C GLU A 12 -14.70 0.32 -15.90
N ARG A 13 -15.66 0.09 -16.81
CA ARG A 13 -16.35 1.19 -17.50
C ARG A 13 -17.13 2.08 -16.54
N GLU A 14 -17.76 1.50 -15.50
CA GLU A 14 -18.43 2.27 -14.45
C GLU A 14 -17.42 3.13 -13.67
N MET A 15 -16.26 2.58 -13.31
CA MET A 15 -15.19 3.33 -12.64
C MET A 15 -14.67 4.48 -13.49
N ILE A 16 -14.40 4.25 -14.79
CA ILE A 16 -13.96 5.29 -15.73
C ILE A 16 -15.04 6.38 -15.85
N THR A 17 -16.30 5.99 -16.01
CA THR A 17 -17.42 6.93 -16.11
C THR A 17 -17.53 7.77 -14.84
N ASN A 18 -17.49 7.15 -13.66
CA ASN A 18 -17.54 7.84 -12.38
C ASN A 18 -16.34 8.79 -12.18
N PHE A 19 -15.14 8.40 -12.63
CA PHE A 19 -13.93 9.22 -12.59
C PHE A 19 -14.14 10.54 -13.35
N PHE A 20 -14.57 10.48 -14.61
CA PHE A 20 -14.74 11.68 -15.43
C PHE A 20 -16.00 12.48 -15.13
N GLU A 21 -17.13 11.83 -14.80
CA GLU A 21 -18.41 12.51 -14.61
C GLU A 21 -18.58 13.12 -13.22
N LYS A 22 -17.90 12.58 -12.20
CA LYS A 22 -18.03 13.05 -10.81
C LYS A 22 -16.71 13.54 -10.25
N ILE A 23 -15.71 12.66 -10.21
CA ILE A 23 -14.52 12.89 -9.40
C ILE A 23 -13.64 14.01 -9.98
N VAL A 24 -13.38 14.00 -11.29
CA VAL A 24 -12.62 15.05 -11.98
C VAL A 24 -13.27 16.43 -11.83
N PRO A 25 -14.57 16.62 -12.13
CA PRO A 25 -15.23 17.90 -11.92
C PRO A 25 -15.15 18.41 -10.48
N GLU A 26 -15.35 17.55 -9.49
CA GLU A 26 -15.24 17.91 -8.07
C GLU A 26 -13.82 18.33 -7.70
N THR A 27 -12.84 17.56 -8.15
CA THR A 27 -11.42 17.83 -7.91
C THR A 27 -11.02 19.18 -8.50
N LEU A 28 -11.32 19.43 -9.77
CA LEU A 28 -10.98 20.68 -10.45
C LEU A 28 -11.72 21.91 -9.88
N LYS A 29 -12.92 21.73 -9.30
CA LYS A 29 -13.60 22.80 -8.55
C LYS A 29 -12.87 23.11 -7.25
N SER A 30 -12.40 22.09 -6.53
CA SER A 30 -11.73 22.25 -5.24
C SER A 30 -10.33 22.86 -5.33
N THR A 31 -9.63 22.67 -6.46
CA THR A 31 -8.27 23.18 -6.66
C THR A 31 -8.22 24.62 -7.16
N LYS A 32 -9.35 25.21 -7.57
CA LYS A 32 -9.47 26.66 -7.89
C LYS A 32 -9.33 27.51 -6.62
N THR A 33 -8.10 27.63 -6.11
CA THR A 33 -7.69 28.71 -5.20
C THR A 33 -7.22 29.90 -6.08
N PRO A 34 -7.65 31.15 -5.81
CA PRO A 34 -7.52 32.24 -6.77
C PRO A 34 -6.07 32.75 -6.89
N LEU A 35 -5.34 32.31 -7.91
CA LEU A 35 -4.25 33.11 -8.46
C LEU A 35 -4.89 34.31 -9.18
N LYS A 36 -4.74 35.48 -8.56
CA LYS A 36 -5.44 36.76 -8.84
C LYS A 36 -4.95 37.44 -10.15
N PRO A 37 -5.51 38.62 -10.49
CA PRO A 37 -6.47 38.86 -11.55
C PRO A 37 -5.83 39.32 -12.88
N SER A 38 -6.36 38.85 -14.00
CA SER A 38 -6.36 39.63 -15.24
C SER A 38 -7.69 39.39 -15.94
N GLY A 39 -8.33 40.48 -16.37
CA GLY A 39 -9.71 40.54 -16.80
C GLY A 39 -9.97 39.90 -18.16
N GLU A 40 -9.79 38.59 -18.25
CA GLU A 40 -10.39 37.78 -19.30
C GLU A 40 -11.46 36.91 -18.66
N ALA A 41 -12.68 36.98 -19.21
CA ALA A 41 -13.79 36.16 -18.76
C ALA A 41 -13.37 34.68 -18.82
N ASP A 42 -13.50 33.98 -17.69
CA ASP A 42 -13.30 32.52 -17.55
C ASP A 42 -14.28 31.81 -18.50
N GLN A 43 -13.89 31.66 -19.76
CA GLN A 43 -14.54 30.74 -20.69
C GLN A 43 -14.28 29.36 -20.11
N GLY A 44 -15.27 28.82 -19.40
CA GLY A 44 -15.14 27.60 -18.61
C GLY A 44 -14.39 26.52 -19.39
N ALA A 45 -13.15 26.27 -18.99
CA ALA A 45 -12.33 25.24 -19.60
C ALA A 45 -13.12 23.93 -19.59
N ALA A 46 -13.31 23.33 -20.77
CA ALA A 46 -13.99 22.06 -20.88
C ALA A 46 -13.29 21.02 -19.99
N LEU A 47 -14.06 20.23 -19.27
CA LEU A 47 -13.53 19.17 -18.43
C LEU A 47 -12.84 18.13 -19.33
N PRO A 48 -11.66 17.60 -18.92
CA PRO A 48 -10.98 16.60 -19.73
C PRO A 48 -11.83 15.34 -19.83
N THR A 49 -11.87 14.76 -21.03
CA THR A 49 -12.56 13.51 -21.34
C THR A 49 -11.59 12.34 -21.49
N GLU A 50 -12.13 11.13 -21.61
CA GLU A 50 -11.37 9.91 -21.95
C GLU A 50 -10.55 10.11 -23.25
N GLU A 51 -11.17 10.71 -24.27
CA GLU A 51 -10.56 10.95 -25.58
C GLU A 51 -9.43 11.99 -25.51
N ASP A 52 -9.57 13.00 -24.66
CA ASP A 52 -8.51 14.00 -24.42
C ASP A 52 -7.29 13.35 -23.78
N CYS A 53 -7.49 12.48 -22.77
CA CYS A 53 -6.40 11.73 -22.13
C CYS A 53 -5.67 10.83 -23.14
N ILE A 54 -6.40 10.06 -23.96
CA ILE A 54 -5.81 9.19 -24.98
C ILE A 54 -5.02 10.01 -26.01
N SER A 55 -5.58 11.13 -26.48
CA SER A 55 -4.94 12.02 -27.45
C SER A 55 -3.66 12.64 -26.88
N PHE A 56 -3.70 13.07 -25.61
CA PHE A 56 -2.54 13.58 -24.90
C PHE A 56 -1.44 12.51 -24.77
N ALA A 57 -1.79 11.31 -24.34
CA ALA A 57 -0.86 10.19 -24.18
C ALA A 57 -0.18 9.80 -25.51
N LYS A 58 -0.95 9.70 -26.60
CA LYS A 58 -0.40 9.44 -27.95
C LYS A 58 0.59 10.51 -28.40
N ARG A 59 0.31 11.78 -28.07
CA ARG A 59 1.18 12.91 -28.40
C ARG A 59 2.50 12.86 -27.63
N ILE A 60 2.46 12.67 -26.31
CA ILE A 60 3.69 12.66 -25.49
C ILE A 60 4.55 11.43 -25.75
N LEU A 61 3.94 10.29 -26.10
CA LEU A 61 4.66 9.05 -26.44
C LEU A 61 5.00 8.92 -27.93
N MET A 62 4.50 9.84 -28.78
CA MET A 62 4.68 9.81 -30.24
C MET A 62 4.29 8.46 -30.86
N THR A 63 3.17 7.88 -30.43
CA THR A 63 2.71 6.56 -30.87
C THR A 63 1.18 6.48 -30.89
N GLY A 64 0.64 5.63 -31.77
CA GLY A 64 -0.80 5.28 -31.78
C GLY A 64 -1.16 4.12 -30.85
N ASP A 65 -0.16 3.38 -30.38
CA ASP A 65 -0.29 2.17 -29.57
C ASP A 65 -0.47 2.51 -28.08
N VAL A 66 -1.62 3.11 -27.76
CA VAL A 66 -2.02 3.44 -26.39
C VAL A 66 -3.37 2.79 -26.13
N GLN A 67 -3.46 2.03 -25.05
CA GLN A 67 -4.67 1.31 -24.64
C GLN A 67 -4.91 1.45 -23.13
N LEU A 68 -6.12 1.11 -22.69
CA LEU A 68 -6.43 1.00 -21.27
C LEU A 68 -5.61 -0.13 -20.64
N VAL A 69 -5.21 0.06 -19.38
CA VAL A 69 -4.77 -1.07 -18.54
C VAL A 69 -5.98 -1.94 -18.17
N ASP A 70 -5.75 -3.20 -17.81
CA ASP A 70 -6.81 -4.13 -17.39
C ASP A 70 -7.40 -3.83 -16.00
N ASN A 71 -6.80 -2.89 -15.26
CA ASN A 71 -7.24 -2.50 -13.91
C ASN A 71 -6.98 -1.02 -13.66
N GLN A 72 -8.05 -0.22 -13.60
CA GLN A 72 -7.98 1.21 -13.28
C GLN A 72 -7.86 1.45 -11.76
N GLY A 73 -7.10 2.49 -11.40
CA GLY A 73 -7.01 2.97 -10.01
C GLY A 73 -8.14 3.95 -9.68
N ALA A 74 -8.46 4.08 -8.39
CA ALA A 74 -9.52 4.99 -7.93
C ALA A 74 -9.18 6.48 -8.12
N PHE A 75 -7.89 6.82 -8.09
CA PHE A 75 -7.41 8.21 -8.12
C PHE A 75 -6.65 8.60 -9.39
N SER A 76 -6.69 7.73 -10.41
CA SER A 76 -6.04 8.00 -11.69
C SER A 76 -6.70 7.27 -12.84
N TYR A 77 -6.79 7.93 -13.99
CA TYR A 77 -7.04 7.26 -15.27
C TYR A 77 -5.70 6.83 -15.87
N THR A 78 -5.54 5.52 -16.12
CA THR A 78 -4.26 4.92 -16.50
C THR A 78 -4.33 4.26 -17.87
N LEU A 79 -3.31 4.55 -18.69
CA LEU A 79 -3.10 3.97 -20.01
C LEU A 79 -1.76 3.23 -20.05
N ILE A 80 -1.65 2.26 -20.94
CA ILE A 80 -0.42 1.53 -21.23
C ILE A 80 -0.08 1.66 -22.72
N CYS A 81 1.21 1.79 -23.00
CA CYS A 81 1.79 1.68 -24.33
C CYS A 81 2.68 0.44 -24.39
N PRO A 82 2.17 -0.71 -24.89
CA PRO A 82 2.92 -1.95 -24.93
C PRO A 82 4.20 -1.86 -25.76
N SER A 83 4.13 -1.26 -26.96
CA SER A 83 5.28 -1.12 -27.87
C SER A 83 6.47 -0.39 -27.25
N GLN A 84 6.24 0.50 -26.29
CA GLN A 84 7.30 1.22 -25.59
C GLN A 84 7.50 0.77 -24.14
N SER A 85 6.70 -0.19 -23.66
CA SER A 85 6.66 -0.61 -22.26
C SER A 85 6.51 0.58 -21.29
N LYS A 86 5.55 1.48 -21.58
CA LYS A 86 5.26 2.68 -20.78
C LYS A 86 3.85 2.67 -20.21
N ILE A 87 3.69 3.29 -19.05
CA ILE A 87 2.39 3.59 -18.42
C ILE A 87 2.24 5.11 -18.40
N VAL A 88 1.03 5.60 -18.69
CA VAL A 88 0.66 7.02 -18.57
C VAL A 88 -0.46 7.12 -17.55
N GLN A 89 -0.29 7.93 -16.51
CA GLN A 89 -1.28 8.14 -15.47
C GLN A 89 -1.74 9.60 -15.44
N PHE A 90 -3.04 9.80 -15.54
CA PHE A 90 -3.72 11.09 -15.35
C PHE A 90 -4.31 11.10 -13.96
N ARG A 91 -3.66 11.81 -13.04
CA ARG A 91 -3.97 11.73 -11.60
C ARG A 91 -4.83 12.89 -11.15
N LEU A 92 -5.59 12.68 -10.09
CA LEU A 92 -6.36 13.74 -9.44
C LEU A 92 -5.49 14.66 -8.58
N LYS A 93 -4.34 14.15 -8.11
CA LYS A 93 -3.38 14.88 -7.29
C LYS A 93 -1.98 14.71 -7.85
N ARG A 94 -1.17 15.75 -7.67
CA ARG A 94 0.27 15.70 -7.96
C ARG A 94 0.93 14.78 -6.94
N PHE A 95 1.87 13.96 -7.40
CA PHE A 95 2.76 13.25 -6.49
C PHE A 95 3.59 14.23 -5.66
N ASP A 96 3.97 13.81 -4.47
CA ASP A 96 5.04 14.45 -3.72
C ASP A 96 6.38 14.05 -4.37
N ASP A 97 6.95 14.99 -5.13
CA ASP A 97 8.19 14.76 -5.88
C ASP A 97 9.38 14.48 -4.94
N GLU A 98 9.37 15.00 -3.71
CA GLU A 98 10.42 14.74 -2.71
C GLU A 98 10.31 13.30 -2.17
N ILE A 99 9.10 12.84 -1.88
CA ILE A 99 8.85 11.46 -1.43
C ILE A 99 9.22 10.46 -2.52
N LEU A 100 8.86 10.71 -3.78
CA LEU A 100 9.22 9.83 -4.88
C LEU A 100 10.72 9.80 -5.14
N ALA A 101 11.39 10.95 -5.12
CA ALA A 101 12.85 11.01 -5.22
C ALA A 101 13.51 10.25 -4.06
N PHE A 102 12.96 10.37 -2.85
CA PHE A 102 13.47 9.65 -1.68
C PHE A 102 13.23 8.13 -1.78
N ALA A 103 12.07 7.70 -2.28
CA ALA A 103 11.80 6.29 -2.56
C ALA A 103 12.79 5.72 -3.57
N GLN A 104 13.05 6.43 -4.68
CA GLN A 104 14.04 6.01 -5.68
C GLN A 104 15.46 5.96 -5.09
N GLN A 105 15.82 6.90 -4.22
CA GLN A 105 17.11 6.89 -3.53
C GLN A 105 17.31 5.66 -2.64
N ILE A 106 16.25 5.23 -1.93
CA ILE A 106 16.31 4.07 -1.03
C ILE A 106 16.29 2.75 -1.82
N TYR A 107 15.37 2.64 -2.79
CA TYR A 107 15.00 1.36 -3.38
C TYR A 107 15.54 1.14 -4.80
N GLY A 108 16.04 2.19 -5.46
CA GLY A 108 16.55 2.14 -6.83
C GLY A 108 15.49 1.71 -7.82
N ASP A 109 15.85 0.80 -8.72
CA ASP A 109 15.00 0.31 -9.80
C ASP A 109 13.78 -0.51 -9.34
N LEU A 110 13.65 -0.80 -8.04
CA LEU A 110 12.45 -1.42 -7.48
C LEU A 110 11.30 -0.42 -7.34
N VAL A 111 11.51 0.88 -7.53
CA VAL A 111 10.46 1.89 -7.54
C VAL A 111 10.40 2.50 -8.94
N PRO A 112 9.20 2.66 -9.54
CA PRO A 112 9.10 3.26 -10.87
C PRO A 112 9.73 4.66 -10.93
N SER A 113 10.58 4.87 -11.93
CA SER A 113 10.96 6.22 -12.31
C SER A 113 9.80 6.87 -13.06
N VAL A 114 9.33 8.01 -12.53
CA VAL A 114 8.23 8.78 -13.12
C VAL A 114 8.76 10.04 -13.77
N THR A 115 8.20 10.39 -14.93
CA THR A 115 8.43 11.67 -15.62
C THR A 115 7.13 12.45 -15.61
N PHE A 116 7.15 13.67 -15.07
CA PHE A 116 6.00 14.56 -15.06
C PHE A 116 5.86 15.30 -16.40
N TYR A 117 4.63 15.40 -16.91
CA TYR A 117 4.29 16.15 -18.11
C TYR A 117 3.24 17.22 -17.79
N ASP A 118 3.55 18.46 -18.20
CA ASP A 118 2.64 19.60 -18.10
C ASP A 118 1.80 19.75 -19.40
N GLY A 119 0.86 20.68 -19.41
CA GLY A 119 0.01 21.00 -20.57
C GLY A 119 -1.26 20.16 -20.66
N PHE A 120 -1.70 19.58 -19.54
CA PHE A 120 -2.99 18.92 -19.40
C PHE A 120 -3.67 19.37 -18.09
N PRO A 121 -5.01 19.43 -18.00
CA PRO A 121 -5.71 19.89 -16.79
C PRO A 121 -5.46 19.05 -15.53
N LEU A 122 -5.05 17.80 -15.69
CA LEU A 122 -4.68 16.88 -14.61
C LEU A 122 -3.16 16.64 -14.62
N PRO A 123 -2.53 16.44 -13.45
CA PRO A 123 -1.15 15.94 -13.39
C PRO A 123 -0.96 14.66 -14.21
N VAL A 124 -0.01 14.69 -15.16
CA VAL A 124 0.29 13.55 -16.03
C VAL A 124 1.67 13.01 -15.72
N TYR A 125 1.75 11.69 -15.53
CA TYR A 125 3.00 10.99 -15.26
C TYR A 125 3.21 9.86 -16.25
N VAL A 126 4.45 9.68 -16.69
CA VAL A 126 4.87 8.54 -17.51
C VAL A 126 5.92 7.75 -16.74
N SER A 127 5.77 6.43 -16.70
CA SER A 127 6.75 5.51 -16.11
C SER A 127 6.97 4.30 -17.00
N SER A 128 8.06 3.57 -16.78
CA SER A 128 8.24 2.25 -17.38
C SER A 128 7.32 1.23 -16.73
N VAL A 129 6.82 0.28 -17.51
CA VAL A 129 6.11 -0.90 -16.98
C VAL A 129 7.06 -1.68 -16.08
N VAL A 130 6.65 -1.93 -14.83
CA VAL A 130 7.37 -2.80 -13.91
C VAL A 130 7.27 -4.23 -14.43
N PRO A 131 8.38 -4.95 -14.62
CA PRO A 131 8.34 -6.33 -15.12
C PRO A 131 7.67 -7.26 -14.10
N GLY A 132 7.17 -8.40 -14.57
CA GLY A 132 6.49 -9.37 -13.71
C GLY A 132 4.99 -9.09 -13.59
N GLN A 133 4.39 -9.56 -12.50
CA GLN A 133 2.97 -9.45 -12.23
C GLN A 133 2.75 -9.11 -10.76
N LEU A 134 1.69 -8.35 -10.45
CA LEU A 134 1.25 -8.17 -9.07
C LEU A 134 1.09 -9.51 -8.36
N HIS A 135 1.57 -9.58 -7.11
CA HIS A 135 1.56 -10.80 -6.32
C HIS A 135 0.14 -11.33 -6.11
N LEU A 136 -0.85 -10.44 -5.93
CA LEU A 136 -2.27 -10.80 -5.86
C LEU A 136 -2.74 -11.69 -7.03
N PHE A 137 -2.17 -11.50 -8.22
CA PHE A 137 -2.55 -12.24 -9.43
C PHE A 137 -1.70 -13.47 -9.70
N GLN A 138 -0.70 -13.75 -8.85
CA GLN A 138 0.08 -14.98 -8.95
C GLN A 138 -0.81 -16.19 -8.71
N LYS A 139 -0.72 -17.16 -9.62
CA LYS A 139 -1.47 -18.42 -9.48
C LYS A 139 -0.77 -19.30 -8.44
N PHE A 140 -1.54 -19.76 -7.46
CA PHE A 140 -1.13 -20.81 -6.53
C PHE A 140 -1.61 -22.16 -7.08
N PRO A 141 -0.74 -23.19 -7.15
CA PRO A 141 -1.19 -24.53 -7.51
C PRO A 141 -2.29 -25.00 -6.55
N ALA A 142 -3.34 -25.62 -7.09
CA ALA A 142 -4.45 -26.11 -6.26
C ALA A 142 -4.02 -27.26 -5.32
N THR A 143 -2.94 -27.96 -5.67
CA THR A 143 -2.48 -29.18 -4.99
C THR A 143 -1.34 -28.94 -4.01
N GLU A 144 -0.61 -27.82 -4.12
CA GLU A 144 0.60 -27.59 -3.34
C GLU A 144 0.84 -26.09 -3.12
N PHE A 145 1.21 -25.73 -1.89
CA PHE A 145 1.63 -24.37 -1.60
C PHE A 145 3.00 -24.10 -2.24
N PRO A 146 3.19 -23.02 -3.02
CA PRO A 146 4.43 -22.74 -3.75
C PRO A 146 5.52 -22.18 -2.82
N LEU A 147 5.94 -22.99 -1.83
CA LEU A 147 6.78 -22.57 -0.70
C LEU A 147 8.08 -21.92 -1.15
N LYS A 148 8.81 -22.54 -2.08
CA LYS A 148 10.09 -21.99 -2.58
C LYS A 148 9.95 -20.62 -3.22
N ARG A 149 8.86 -20.40 -3.97
CA ARG A 149 8.56 -19.11 -4.61
C ARG A 149 8.27 -18.07 -3.55
N GLN A 150 7.36 -18.37 -2.61
CA GLN A 150 7.00 -17.45 -1.53
C GLN A 150 8.18 -17.15 -0.61
N LEU A 151 9.03 -18.15 -0.34
CA LEU A 151 10.26 -17.98 0.44
C LEU A 151 11.19 -16.97 -0.21
N THR A 152 11.37 -17.04 -1.54
CA THR A 152 12.15 -16.04 -2.30
C THR A 152 11.54 -14.65 -2.13
N THR A 153 10.21 -14.53 -2.27
CA THR A 153 9.53 -13.25 -2.14
C THR A 153 9.68 -12.65 -0.76
N VAL A 154 9.42 -13.40 0.31
CA VAL A 154 9.50 -12.85 1.69
C VAL A 154 10.92 -12.47 2.08
N VAL A 155 11.94 -13.21 1.61
CA VAL A 155 13.35 -12.84 1.82
C VAL A 155 13.65 -11.50 1.15
N GLU A 156 13.23 -11.31 -0.10
CA GLU A 156 13.46 -10.04 -0.82
C GLU A 156 12.63 -8.88 -0.27
N LEU A 157 11.42 -9.14 0.25
CA LEU A 157 10.64 -8.13 0.97
C LEU A 157 11.27 -7.73 2.30
N ALA A 158 11.90 -8.66 3.03
CA ALA A 158 12.65 -8.35 4.23
C ALA A 158 13.83 -7.42 3.91
N GLN A 159 14.57 -7.72 2.84
CA GLN A 159 15.65 -6.86 2.34
C GLN A 159 15.12 -5.50 1.90
N PHE A 160 13.99 -5.47 1.20
CA PHE A 160 13.33 -4.24 0.78
C PHE A 160 13.01 -3.37 1.99
N VAL A 161 12.28 -3.87 2.98
CA VAL A 161 11.93 -3.11 4.20
C VAL A 161 13.21 -2.63 4.92
N ALA A 162 14.22 -3.49 5.05
CA ALA A 162 15.50 -3.14 5.68
C ALA A 162 16.23 -1.98 4.99
N LYS A 163 16.14 -1.81 3.65
CA LYS A 163 16.78 -0.70 2.93
C LYS A 163 16.39 0.66 3.51
N SER A 164 15.14 0.84 3.92
CA SER A 164 14.66 2.10 4.50
C SER A 164 15.42 2.51 5.77
N ALA A 165 15.87 1.53 6.56
CA ALA A 165 16.61 1.77 7.80
C ALA A 165 18.03 2.31 7.56
N HIS A 166 18.60 2.12 6.37
CA HIS A 166 19.89 2.72 5.98
C HIS A 166 19.77 4.21 5.63
N TRP A 167 18.54 4.73 5.51
CA TRP A 167 18.24 6.11 5.16
C TRP A 167 17.32 6.77 6.20
N PRO A 168 17.72 6.84 7.48
CA PRO A 168 16.89 7.45 8.51
C PRO A 168 16.71 8.95 8.26
N ARG A 169 15.53 9.47 8.59
CA ARG A 169 15.22 10.90 8.62
C ARG A 169 15.26 11.42 10.06
N PRO A 170 15.48 12.73 10.28
CA PRO A 170 15.35 13.30 11.61
C PRO A 170 13.90 13.16 12.11
N LYS A 171 13.69 13.04 13.43
CA LYS A 171 12.33 12.95 14.02
C LYS A 171 11.43 14.15 13.69
N SER A 172 12.02 15.31 13.36
CA SER A 172 11.29 16.48 12.89
C SER A 172 10.65 16.30 11.50
N ALA A 173 10.98 15.23 10.78
CA ALA A 173 10.36 14.88 9.50
C ALA A 173 9.00 14.19 9.65
N TYR A 174 8.60 13.80 10.86
CA TYR A 174 7.23 13.35 11.10
C TYR A 174 6.24 14.48 10.81
N SER A 175 5.20 14.17 10.03
CA SER A 175 4.10 15.10 9.81
C SER A 175 3.24 15.20 11.08
N ALA A 176 2.45 16.26 11.20
CA ALA A 176 1.53 16.43 12.35
C ALA A 176 0.48 15.30 12.44
N THR A 177 0.22 14.60 11.33
CA THR A 177 -0.69 13.46 11.22
C THR A 177 0.03 12.11 11.21
N SER A 178 1.34 12.09 11.51
CA SER A 178 2.14 10.86 11.55
C SER A 178 1.51 9.81 12.45
N HIS A 179 1.48 8.57 11.96
CA HIS A 179 1.01 7.41 12.71
C HIS A 179 1.85 7.15 13.96
N THR A 180 3.14 7.46 13.91
CA THR A 180 4.08 7.39 15.04
C THR A 180 3.70 8.39 16.13
N LEU A 181 3.50 9.67 15.77
CA LEU A 181 3.17 10.71 16.73
C LEU A 181 1.75 10.54 17.30
N THR A 182 0.80 10.09 16.48
CA THR A 182 -0.60 9.93 16.87
C THR A 182 -0.91 8.58 17.52
N ALA A 183 0.04 7.63 17.53
CA ALA A 183 -0.14 6.24 17.99
C ALA A 183 -0.87 6.15 19.35
N ARG A 184 -0.40 6.90 20.36
CA ARG A 184 -1.02 6.91 21.69
C ARG A 184 -2.49 7.34 21.63
N SER A 185 -2.78 8.47 20.99
CA SER A 185 -4.14 8.99 20.89
C SER A 185 -5.08 8.05 20.12
N THR A 186 -4.59 7.40 19.07
CA THR A 186 -5.35 6.41 18.30
C THR A 186 -5.66 5.17 19.14
N LEU A 187 -4.68 4.67 19.89
CA LEU A 187 -4.87 3.53 20.80
C LEU A 187 -5.78 3.89 21.98
N GLU A 188 -5.72 5.10 22.51
CA GLU A 188 -6.63 5.59 23.56
C GLU A 188 -8.08 5.61 23.06
N LYS A 189 -8.33 6.15 21.87
CA LYS A 189 -9.65 6.08 21.21
C LYS A 189 -10.11 4.63 21.04
N LEU A 190 -9.24 3.76 20.55
CA LEU A 190 -9.52 2.33 20.39
C LEU A 190 -9.92 1.69 21.72
N SER A 191 -9.19 1.97 22.80
CA SER A 191 -9.43 1.42 24.14
C SER A 191 -10.74 1.91 24.78
N GLN A 192 -11.26 3.06 24.33
CA GLN A 192 -12.49 3.68 24.84
C GLN A 192 -13.71 3.36 23.97
N ASN A 193 -13.54 2.68 22.83
CA ASN A 193 -14.62 2.40 21.91
C ASN A 193 -15.60 1.34 22.49
N ALA A 194 -16.80 1.80 22.83
CA ALA A 194 -17.81 0.98 23.49
C ALA A 194 -18.41 -0.10 22.58
N ASP A 195 -18.45 0.12 21.27
CA ASP A 195 -18.99 -0.86 20.32
C ASP A 195 -18.00 -1.98 20.06
N LEU A 196 -16.71 -1.65 19.87
CA LEU A 196 -15.64 -2.65 19.79
C LEU A 196 -15.57 -3.51 21.04
N LYS A 197 -15.76 -2.93 22.22
CA LYS A 197 -15.81 -3.69 23.48
C LYS A 197 -16.92 -4.74 23.49
N LYS A 198 -18.06 -4.48 22.84
CA LYS A 198 -19.17 -5.45 22.72
C LYS A 198 -18.87 -6.51 21.67
N VAL A 199 -18.24 -6.14 20.56
CA VAL A 199 -17.97 -7.02 19.41
C VAL A 199 -16.79 -7.96 19.69
N GLU A 200 -15.67 -7.41 20.16
CA GLU A 200 -14.43 -8.15 20.42
C GLU A 200 -13.60 -7.42 21.51
N PRO A 201 -13.83 -7.72 22.80
CA PRO A 201 -13.17 -7.01 23.91
C PRO A 201 -11.65 -7.20 23.95
N ARG A 202 -11.09 -8.23 23.27
CA ARG A 202 -9.64 -8.44 23.20
C ARG A 202 -8.91 -7.27 22.53
N PHE A 203 -9.56 -6.52 21.63
CA PHE A 203 -8.97 -5.30 21.06
C PHE A 203 -8.70 -4.24 22.12
N ILE A 204 -9.58 -4.08 23.11
CA ILE A 204 -9.42 -3.11 24.20
C ILE A 204 -8.21 -3.47 25.06
N VAL A 205 -8.11 -4.75 25.44
CA VAL A 205 -6.96 -5.27 26.22
C VAL A 205 -5.66 -5.06 25.45
N LYS A 206 -5.67 -5.36 24.16
CA LYS A 206 -4.50 -5.16 23.29
C LYS A 206 -4.12 -3.69 23.16
N ALA A 207 -5.09 -2.79 22.99
CA ALA A 207 -4.84 -1.35 22.90
C ALA A 207 -4.18 -0.81 24.17
N LEU A 208 -4.72 -1.16 25.35
CA LEU A 208 -4.14 -0.78 26.64
C LEU A 208 -2.70 -1.30 26.80
N ALA A 209 -2.45 -2.56 26.43
CA ALA A 209 -1.10 -3.12 26.47
C ALA A 209 -0.12 -2.41 25.51
N LEU A 210 -0.61 -1.93 24.36
CA LEU A 210 0.21 -1.18 23.40
C LEU A 210 0.48 0.26 23.87
N ILE A 211 -0.48 0.92 24.52
CA ILE A 211 -0.32 2.29 25.06
C ILE A 211 0.89 2.40 25.97
N GLU A 212 1.08 1.44 26.87
CA GLU A 212 2.23 1.37 27.77
C GLU A 212 3.57 1.24 27.03
N LYS A 213 3.54 0.67 25.82
CA LYS A 213 4.72 0.40 24.99
C LYS A 213 4.96 1.43 23.89
N VAL A 214 4.04 2.38 23.66
CA VAL A 214 4.21 3.44 22.65
C VAL A 214 5.56 4.18 22.78
N PRO A 215 6.10 4.48 23.98
CA PRO A 215 7.42 5.12 24.10
C PRO A 215 8.56 4.32 23.47
N LEU A 216 8.41 3.02 23.21
CA LEU A 216 9.41 2.23 22.49
C LEU A 216 9.58 2.66 21.03
N LEU A 217 8.55 3.28 20.42
CA LEU A 217 8.65 3.82 19.06
C LEU A 217 9.76 4.88 18.95
N ASP A 218 10.08 5.58 20.03
CA ASP A 218 11.16 6.58 20.06
C ASP A 218 12.56 6.00 19.85
N LYS A 219 12.73 4.69 20.04
CA LYS A 219 13.99 3.97 19.81
C LYS A 219 14.22 3.63 18.33
N LEU A 220 13.17 3.69 17.52
CA LEU A 220 13.23 3.31 16.12
C LEU A 220 13.59 4.51 15.23
N PRO A 221 14.36 4.30 14.15
CA PRO A 221 14.62 5.36 13.21
C PRO A 221 13.32 5.75 12.46
N PRO A 222 13.09 7.06 12.23
CA PRO A 222 12.12 7.53 11.25
C PRO A 222 12.57 7.13 9.85
N VAL A 223 11.75 6.41 9.10
CA VAL A 223 12.06 5.91 7.76
C VAL A 223 10.88 6.14 6.82
N LEU A 224 11.12 6.01 5.52
CA LEU A 224 10.03 6.04 4.53
C LEU A 224 9.11 4.82 4.74
N PHE A 225 7.85 5.10 5.04
CA PHE A 225 6.77 4.15 5.27
C PHE A 225 5.84 4.13 4.07
N HIS A 226 5.53 2.92 3.61
CA HIS A 226 4.56 2.68 2.56
C HIS A 226 3.22 2.26 3.21
N PRO A 227 2.16 3.08 3.17
CA PRO A 227 0.90 2.84 3.89
C PRO A 227 0.06 1.72 3.28
N ASP A 228 0.32 1.37 2.03
CA ASP A 228 -0.35 0.28 1.32
C ASP A 228 0.64 -0.79 0.85
N PHE A 229 1.54 -1.23 1.75
CA PHE A 229 2.58 -2.22 1.44
C PHE A 229 2.00 -3.65 1.29
N ALA A 230 1.06 -3.84 0.37
CA ALA A 230 0.27 -5.06 0.20
C ALA A 230 0.53 -5.75 -1.14
N GLU A 231 0.03 -6.98 -1.29
CA GLU A 231 0.19 -7.82 -2.51
C GLU A 231 -0.32 -7.16 -3.80
N VAL A 232 -1.20 -6.16 -3.69
CA VAL A 232 -1.72 -5.34 -4.79
C VAL A 232 -0.72 -4.33 -5.34
N ASN A 233 0.36 -4.04 -4.61
CA ASN A 233 1.38 -3.06 -4.98
C ASN A 233 2.77 -3.69 -5.15
N ILE A 234 2.88 -5.01 -5.01
CA ILE A 234 4.15 -5.75 -5.09
C ILE A 234 4.19 -6.57 -6.38
N PHE A 235 5.11 -6.24 -7.28
CA PHE A 235 5.38 -7.02 -8.49
C PHE A 235 6.39 -8.11 -8.23
N VAL A 236 6.08 -9.32 -8.70
CA VAL A 236 6.98 -10.47 -8.65
C VAL A 236 7.08 -11.17 -10.00
N ASN A 237 8.22 -11.81 -10.25
CA ASN A 237 8.37 -12.71 -11.40
C ASN A 237 7.95 -14.15 -11.04
N ASP A 238 7.99 -15.06 -12.03
CA ASP A 238 7.59 -16.46 -11.85
C ASP A 238 8.41 -17.24 -10.80
N LYS A 239 9.62 -16.76 -10.48
CA LYS A 239 10.52 -17.34 -9.47
C LYS A 239 10.27 -16.78 -8.08
N GLY A 240 9.45 -15.73 -7.96
CA GLY A 240 9.14 -15.05 -6.71
C GLY A 240 10.09 -13.90 -6.39
N ASN A 241 10.98 -13.50 -7.31
CA ASN A 241 11.79 -12.30 -7.08
C ASN A 241 10.90 -11.07 -7.15
N VAL A 242 11.07 -10.14 -6.20
CA VAL A 242 10.45 -8.82 -6.19
C VAL A 242 11.09 -8.00 -7.29
N THR A 243 10.24 -7.50 -8.18
CA THR A 243 10.62 -6.79 -9.40
C THR A 243 10.23 -5.32 -9.36
N GLY A 244 9.31 -4.96 -8.45
CA GLY A 244 9.05 -3.58 -8.09
C GLY A 244 7.95 -3.45 -7.04
N VAL A 245 7.90 -2.28 -6.43
CA VAL A 245 6.84 -1.83 -5.53
C VAL A 245 6.32 -0.51 -6.08
N ILE A 246 5.00 -0.38 -6.19
CA ILE A 246 4.34 0.80 -6.75
C ILE A 246 3.48 1.50 -5.69
N ASP A 247 2.91 2.65 -6.06
CA ASP A 247 1.92 3.38 -5.27
C ASP A 247 2.43 4.05 -3.98
N PHE A 248 3.52 4.80 -4.13
CA PHE A 248 4.13 5.61 -3.07
C PHE A 248 3.42 6.95 -2.80
N GLU A 249 2.20 7.16 -3.30
CA GLU A 249 1.58 8.49 -3.27
C GLU A 249 1.25 9.00 -1.87
N ASP A 250 0.87 8.07 -0.98
CA ASP A 250 0.58 8.37 0.42
C ASP A 250 1.76 7.98 1.34
N ALA A 251 2.94 7.71 0.76
CA ALA A 251 4.11 7.37 1.57
C ALA A 251 4.54 8.55 2.46
N THR A 252 4.82 8.25 3.72
CA THR A 252 5.19 9.25 4.73
C THR A 252 6.42 8.78 5.51
N ILE A 253 6.92 9.63 6.42
CA ILE A 253 7.95 9.22 7.37
C ILE A 253 7.30 8.67 8.63
N GLU A 254 7.64 7.45 9.03
CA GLU A 254 7.15 6.79 10.25
C GLU A 254 8.26 5.96 10.93
N ALA A 255 8.00 5.47 12.15
CA ALA A 255 8.91 4.57 12.84
C ALA A 255 9.11 3.27 12.04
N PHE A 256 10.36 2.82 11.93
CA PHE A 256 10.70 1.58 11.25
C PHE A 256 9.88 0.38 11.74
N GLY A 257 9.34 -0.39 10.80
CA GLY A 257 8.55 -1.58 11.09
C GLY A 257 7.03 -1.39 10.97
N MET A 258 6.53 -0.15 10.80
CA MET A 258 5.08 0.07 10.65
C MET A 258 4.50 -0.60 9.39
N CYS A 259 5.23 -0.67 8.27
CA CYS A 259 4.72 -1.32 7.05
C CYS A 259 4.73 -2.85 7.09
N LEU A 260 5.28 -3.46 8.16
CA LEU A 260 5.39 -4.92 8.26
C LEU A 260 4.02 -5.62 8.27
N PHE A 261 2.92 -4.92 8.58
CA PHE A 261 1.58 -5.50 8.53
C PHE A 261 1.28 -6.13 7.16
N GLY A 262 1.77 -5.52 6.09
CA GLY A 262 1.49 -5.95 4.73
C GLY A 262 2.17 -7.28 4.36
N VAL A 263 3.30 -7.59 5.02
CA VAL A 263 3.93 -8.91 4.90
C VAL A 263 3.05 -9.98 5.55
N TYR A 264 2.51 -9.69 6.74
CA TYR A 264 1.60 -10.63 7.41
C TYR A 264 0.31 -10.81 6.61
N GLU A 265 -0.26 -9.72 6.09
CA GLU A 265 -1.48 -9.71 5.26
C GLU A 265 -1.33 -10.49 3.97
N GLY A 266 -0.24 -10.28 3.22
CA GLY A 266 -0.10 -10.86 1.86
C GLY A 266 0.60 -12.22 1.81
N PHE A 267 1.42 -12.56 2.81
CA PHE A 267 2.38 -13.67 2.65
C PHE A 267 2.31 -14.74 3.73
N PHE A 268 1.77 -14.43 4.91
CA PHE A 268 1.68 -15.40 6.02
C PHE A 268 0.28 -15.97 6.22
N GLY A 269 -0.73 -15.38 5.57
CA GLY A 269 -2.10 -15.86 5.59
C GLY A 269 -2.90 -15.36 4.40
N ALA A 270 -4.19 -15.58 4.45
CA ALA A 270 -5.14 -15.10 3.45
C ALA A 270 -6.52 -14.87 4.06
N MET A 271 -7.25 -13.93 3.46
CA MET A 271 -8.67 -13.71 3.71
C MET A 271 -9.50 -14.65 2.83
N ASN A 272 -10.15 -15.65 3.43
CA ASN A 272 -10.99 -16.62 2.73
C ASN A 272 -12.41 -16.56 3.27
N ASN A 273 -13.40 -16.32 2.39
CA ASN A 273 -14.81 -16.23 2.76
C ASN A 273 -15.06 -15.26 3.94
N GLN A 274 -14.45 -14.07 3.89
CA GLN A 274 -14.53 -13.05 4.96
C GLN A 274 -13.94 -13.49 6.30
N LYS A 275 -13.08 -14.51 6.32
CA LYS A 275 -12.35 -14.93 7.52
C LYS A 275 -10.86 -14.97 7.25
N TRP A 276 -10.09 -14.33 8.12
CA TRP A 276 -8.64 -14.42 8.09
C TRP A 276 -8.16 -15.80 8.56
N SER A 277 -7.14 -16.34 7.90
CA SER A 277 -6.46 -17.57 8.32
C SER A 277 -4.98 -17.51 7.96
N TYR A 278 -4.11 -17.96 8.88
CA TYR A 278 -2.69 -18.16 8.60
C TYR A 278 -2.44 -19.45 7.82
N PHE A 279 -1.31 -19.49 7.10
CA PHE A 279 -0.83 -20.69 6.41
C PHE A 279 -0.19 -21.68 7.39
N ASP A 280 -1.01 -22.25 8.27
CA ASP A 280 -0.56 -23.19 9.31
C ASP A 280 -0.47 -24.64 8.85
N GLN A 281 -0.76 -24.93 7.58
CA GLN A 281 -0.52 -26.25 6.99
C GLN A 281 0.98 -26.61 7.01
N PRO A 282 1.34 -27.90 7.09
CA PRO A 282 2.74 -28.34 7.06
C PRO A 282 3.49 -27.82 5.83
N ALA A 283 4.73 -27.38 6.00
CA ALA A 283 5.55 -26.84 4.92
C ALA A 283 5.98 -27.87 3.88
N GLY A 284 6.04 -29.16 4.24
CA GLY A 284 6.44 -30.23 3.33
C GLY A 284 7.94 -30.25 2.97
N ASP A 285 8.76 -29.44 3.66
CA ASP A 285 10.21 -29.30 3.44
C ASP A 285 11.07 -30.13 4.42
N GLY A 286 10.43 -30.92 5.28
CA GLY A 286 11.08 -31.73 6.32
C GLY A 286 11.39 -30.99 7.63
N SER A 287 11.07 -29.69 7.74
CA SER A 287 11.36 -28.87 8.93
C SER A 287 10.42 -29.11 10.13
N ASN A 288 9.34 -29.90 9.95
CA ASN A 288 8.20 -30.00 10.89
C ASN A 288 7.53 -28.66 11.22
N MET A 289 7.80 -27.60 10.46
CA MET A 289 7.16 -26.29 10.62
C MET A 289 5.93 -26.16 9.72
N SER A 290 5.05 -25.23 10.06
CA SER A 290 4.02 -24.77 9.12
C SER A 290 4.63 -23.93 8.02
N VAL A 291 3.92 -23.77 6.90
CA VAL A 291 4.27 -22.84 5.82
C VAL A 291 4.56 -21.45 6.38
N ARG A 292 3.66 -20.89 7.21
CA ARG A 292 3.88 -19.61 7.90
C ARG A 292 5.19 -19.64 8.70
N GLY A 293 5.42 -20.67 9.51
CA GLY A 293 6.61 -20.76 10.36
C GLY A 293 7.92 -20.67 9.55
N VAL A 294 7.99 -21.36 8.41
CA VAL A 294 9.16 -21.29 7.51
C VAL A 294 9.33 -19.88 6.95
N LEU A 295 8.26 -19.30 6.40
CA LEU A 295 8.28 -17.98 5.78
C LEU A 295 8.61 -16.87 6.78
N GLU A 296 7.97 -16.87 7.94
CA GLU A 296 8.15 -15.87 9.00
C GLU A 296 9.57 -15.94 9.59
N THR A 297 10.10 -17.15 9.82
CA THR A 297 11.48 -17.33 10.29
C THR A 297 12.49 -16.78 9.29
N ALA A 298 12.31 -17.09 8.00
CA ALA A 298 13.19 -16.61 6.95
C ALA A 298 13.11 -15.08 6.78
N PHE A 299 11.90 -14.52 6.86
CA PHE A 299 11.65 -13.09 6.80
C PHE A 299 12.38 -12.36 7.93
N TRP A 300 12.12 -12.73 9.20
CA TRP A 300 12.70 -12.04 10.34
C TRP A 300 14.21 -12.19 10.41
N LYS A 301 14.73 -13.39 10.11
CA LYS A 301 16.18 -13.60 10.00
C LYS A 301 16.79 -12.64 8.99
N THR A 302 16.22 -12.60 7.78
CA THR A 302 16.74 -11.75 6.70
C THR A 302 16.62 -10.27 7.03
N LEU A 303 15.51 -9.84 7.64
CA LEU A 303 15.31 -8.45 8.05
C LEU A 303 16.43 -8.00 8.99
N TRP A 304 16.67 -8.76 10.06
CA TRP A 304 17.70 -8.44 11.05
C TRP A 304 19.13 -8.54 10.49
N ASP A 305 19.38 -9.46 9.56
CA ASP A 305 20.67 -9.55 8.86
C ASP A 305 20.91 -8.38 7.89
N SER A 306 19.84 -7.70 7.45
CA SER A 306 19.90 -6.68 6.39
C SER A 306 19.81 -5.23 6.89
N VAL A 307 19.33 -5.00 8.12
CA VAL A 307 19.30 -3.64 8.72
C VAL A 307 20.71 -3.14 9.05
N PRO A 308 20.91 -1.82 9.25
CA PRO A 308 22.22 -1.30 9.65
C PRO A 308 22.78 -1.98 10.91
N PRO A 309 24.10 -2.17 11.03
CA PRO A 309 24.72 -2.81 12.20
C PRO A 309 24.40 -2.14 13.56
N ALA A 310 24.01 -0.87 13.53
CA ALA A 310 23.59 -0.12 14.73
C ALA A 310 22.21 -0.58 15.26
N MET A 311 21.39 -1.22 14.43
CA MET A 311 20.07 -1.72 14.82
C MET A 311 20.18 -3.18 15.29
N LYS A 312 20.51 -3.36 16.57
CA LYS A 312 20.63 -4.71 17.14
C LYS A 312 19.26 -5.29 17.47
N LYS A 313 19.04 -6.54 17.06
CA LYS A 313 17.79 -7.27 17.29
C LYS A 313 17.43 -7.29 18.77
N GLU A 314 18.38 -7.61 19.64
CA GLU A 314 18.16 -7.80 21.07
C GLU A 314 17.70 -6.50 21.78
N GLU A 315 17.99 -5.35 21.18
CA GLU A 315 17.65 -4.03 21.72
C GLU A 315 16.34 -3.47 21.16
N LEU A 316 16.00 -3.82 19.91
CA LEU A 316 14.94 -3.17 19.13
C LEU A 316 13.78 -4.08 18.74
N GLU A 317 13.87 -5.41 18.91
CA GLU A 317 12.83 -6.34 18.47
C GLU A 317 11.46 -5.99 19.07
N GLU A 318 11.39 -5.70 20.37
CA GLU A 318 10.13 -5.29 21.00
C GLU A 318 9.58 -3.99 20.40
N ALA A 319 10.44 -3.00 20.13
CA ALA A 319 10.02 -1.73 19.53
C ALA A 319 9.47 -1.95 18.10
N VAL A 320 10.14 -2.78 17.28
CA VAL A 320 9.66 -3.14 15.94
C VAL A 320 8.32 -3.86 16.01
N MET A 321 8.11 -4.73 17.00
CA MET A 321 6.81 -5.38 17.21
C MET A 321 5.71 -4.40 17.62
N VAL A 322 6.04 -3.36 18.40
CA VAL A 322 5.10 -2.25 18.68
C VAL A 322 4.77 -1.49 17.41
N ALA A 323 5.77 -1.14 16.60
CA ALA A 323 5.57 -0.45 15.32
C ALA A 323 4.68 -1.26 14.37
N LEU A 324 4.93 -2.56 14.22
CA LEU A 324 4.07 -3.47 13.46
C LEU A 324 2.62 -3.44 13.96
N ASN A 325 2.40 -3.56 15.27
CA ASN A 325 1.05 -3.54 15.84
C ASN A 325 0.34 -2.19 15.64
N VAL A 326 1.07 -1.08 15.76
CA VAL A 326 0.54 0.26 15.46
C VAL A 326 0.24 0.39 13.97
N GLY A 327 1.07 -0.16 13.09
CA GLY A 327 0.81 -0.24 11.65
C GLY A 327 -0.49 -0.99 11.34
N ILE A 328 -0.71 -2.15 11.95
CA ILE A 328 -1.97 -2.91 11.85
C ILE A 328 -3.15 -2.07 12.32
N VAL A 329 -3.02 -1.35 13.44
CA VAL A 329 -4.09 -0.49 13.95
C VAL A 329 -4.45 0.60 12.94
N ASN A 330 -3.46 1.31 12.40
CA ASN A 330 -3.70 2.37 11.43
C ASN A 330 -4.25 1.84 10.09
N ARG A 331 -3.86 0.63 9.69
CA ARG A 331 -4.34 -0.01 8.47
C ARG A 331 -5.82 -0.39 8.53
N TYR A 332 -6.26 -1.00 9.63
CA TYR A 332 -7.58 -1.65 9.69
C TYR A 332 -8.58 -0.98 10.61
N PHE A 333 -8.17 -0.08 11.50
CA PHE A 333 -9.12 0.78 12.21
C PHE A 333 -9.37 2.05 11.41
N VAL A 334 -9.92 1.83 10.21
CA VAL A 334 -10.22 2.85 9.20
C VAL A 334 -11.16 3.94 9.73
N ARG A 335 -11.21 5.06 9.00
CA ARG A 335 -12.03 6.21 9.35
C ARG A 335 -13.50 5.80 9.53
N GLY A 336 -14.09 6.15 10.66
CA GLY A 336 -15.45 5.75 11.03
C GLY A 336 -15.47 4.56 11.99
N LEU A 337 -14.56 3.58 11.85
CA LEU A 337 -14.54 2.39 12.72
C LEU A 337 -14.08 2.72 14.14
N LEU A 338 -13.14 3.66 14.28
CA LEU A 338 -12.68 4.15 15.58
C LEU A 338 -13.77 4.92 16.33
N GLU A 339 -14.70 5.56 15.61
CA GLU A 339 -15.81 6.30 16.17
C GLU A 339 -17.03 5.42 16.47
N ARG A 340 -17.38 4.51 15.55
CA ARG A 340 -18.55 3.63 15.65
C ARG A 340 -18.35 2.34 14.85
N VAL A 341 -18.73 1.21 15.43
CA VAL A 341 -18.75 -0.06 14.69
C VAL A 341 -20.11 -0.26 14.05
N ASP A 342 -20.13 -0.42 12.73
CA ASP A 342 -21.29 -0.82 11.95
C ASP A 342 -21.03 -2.18 11.30
N LEU A 343 -21.67 -3.23 11.80
CA LEU A 343 -21.49 -4.59 11.26
C LEU A 343 -22.30 -4.83 9.97
N GLU A 344 -23.23 -3.95 9.62
CA GLU A 344 -23.88 -4.02 8.31
C GLU A 344 -22.95 -3.51 7.20
N ASN A 345 -22.03 -2.60 7.55
CA ASN A 345 -20.98 -2.13 6.67
C ASN A 345 -19.94 -3.25 6.39
N GLN A 346 -19.81 -3.63 5.12
CA GLN A 346 -18.87 -4.67 4.69
C GLN A 346 -17.40 -4.30 4.93
N GLU A 347 -17.04 -3.02 4.78
CA GLU A 347 -15.67 -2.52 5.02
C GLU A 347 -15.28 -2.66 6.50
N HIS A 348 -16.20 -2.29 7.40
CA HIS A 348 -16.00 -2.44 8.84
C HIS A 348 -15.83 -3.91 9.21
N ARG A 349 -16.69 -4.80 8.70
CA ARG A 349 -16.56 -6.25 8.93
C ARG A 349 -15.23 -6.80 8.43
N GLY A 350 -14.89 -6.52 7.17
CA GLY A 350 -13.63 -6.99 6.57
C GLY A 350 -12.41 -6.50 7.35
N SER A 351 -12.39 -5.22 7.71
CA SER A 351 -11.27 -4.63 8.46
C SER A 351 -11.15 -5.22 9.87
N LEU A 352 -12.27 -5.49 10.56
CA LEU A 352 -12.24 -6.16 11.86
C LEU A 352 -11.72 -7.59 11.78
N GLU A 353 -12.03 -8.33 10.72
CA GLU A 353 -11.55 -9.70 10.53
C GLU A 353 -10.03 -9.72 10.27
N PHE A 354 -9.51 -8.80 9.45
CA PHE A 354 -8.07 -8.61 9.31
C PHE A 354 -7.41 -8.22 10.63
N ALA A 355 -7.95 -7.21 11.32
CA ALA A 355 -7.42 -6.76 12.60
C ALA A 355 -7.40 -7.89 13.64
N ARG A 356 -8.44 -8.73 13.69
CA ARG A 356 -8.52 -9.86 14.63
C ARG A 356 -7.39 -10.85 14.35
N GLY A 357 -7.29 -11.28 13.09
CA GLY A 357 -6.27 -12.22 12.64
C GLY A 357 -4.84 -11.75 12.90
N LEU A 358 -4.55 -10.49 12.54
CA LEU A 358 -3.20 -9.93 12.55
C LEU A 358 -2.76 -9.41 13.92
N LEU A 359 -3.69 -8.90 14.73
CA LEU A 359 -3.37 -8.26 16.00
C LEU A 359 -3.59 -9.17 17.22
N LEU A 360 -4.57 -10.06 17.17
CA LEU A 360 -5.01 -10.88 18.30
C LEU A 360 -4.63 -12.36 18.17
N ASP A 361 -4.66 -12.90 16.95
CA ASP A 361 -4.47 -14.33 16.70
C ASP A 361 -3.08 -14.67 16.12
N ARG A 362 -2.12 -13.72 16.19
CA ARG A 362 -0.70 -13.88 15.82
C ARG A 362 0.14 -14.34 17.01
#